data_AF-M3VDT7-F1
#
_entry.id   AF-M3VDT7-F1
#
_cell.length_a   1.000
_cell.length_b   1.000
_cell.length_c   1.000
_cell.angle_alpha   90.00
_cell.angle_beta   90.00
_cell.angle_gamma   90.00
#
_symmetry.space_group_name_H-M   'P 1'
#
loop_
_entity.id
_entity.type
_entity.pdbx_description
1 polymer ?
#
loop_
_entity_poly.entity_id
_entity_poly.type
_entity_poly.pdbx_seq_one_letter_code
_entity_poly.pdbx_strand_id
1 'polypeptide(L)'
;MSDPPTQAQLMIRPARELSGISMRELARRIGVSVGTMSGIETGKTTVSVERLTTIAAELGTTVESLAEIVSPTRVDDAVPAFDWRVFPDRDLDPALAAAIRCFVGVGYHGATMRTIAAEAGLSAAGVYHHYPSKQSLLTAVFDLAHAELAAHTDAAAADADSPTMSFGNVCEAVALFAATRRDVMLIVLADQANVDPSDKARVQSASDRLVRNVERLVDEIGVDDPSATARAVVDLCGSVCRLDPTADPTTVARLYRQFGLRLAGE
;
A
#
# COMPACT_ATOMS: atom_id res chain seq x y z
N MET A 1 -6.19 20.25 17.10
CA MET A 1 -7.35 20.30 16.20
C MET A 1 -7.22 21.55 15.36
N SER A 2 -7.05 21.41 14.05
CA SER A 2 -7.07 22.55 13.12
C SER A 2 -8.51 23.05 12.96
N ASP A 3 -8.69 24.37 12.82
CA ASP A 3 -9.99 25.02 12.64
C ASP A 3 -10.63 24.60 11.29
N PRO A 4 -11.93 24.23 11.21
CA PRO A 4 -12.59 23.77 9.98
C PRO A 4 -12.31 24.60 8.70
N PRO A 5 -12.25 25.95 8.72
CA PRO A 5 -11.92 26.75 7.54
C PRO A 5 -10.49 26.50 7.03
N THR A 6 -9.56 26.20 7.94
CA THR A 6 -8.17 25.88 7.60
C THR A 6 -8.08 24.49 6.95
N GLN A 7 -8.88 23.53 7.41
CA GLN A 7 -8.96 22.19 6.81
C GLN A 7 -9.57 22.24 5.41
N ALA A 8 -10.70 22.94 5.25
CA ALA A 8 -11.35 23.12 3.94
C ALA A 8 -10.44 23.81 2.91
N GLN A 9 -9.60 24.75 3.33
CA GLN A 9 -8.63 25.39 2.44
C GLN A 9 -7.64 24.39 1.81
N LEU A 10 -7.16 23.41 2.58
CA LEU A 10 -6.23 22.39 2.07
C LEU A 10 -6.87 21.47 1.02
N MET A 11 -8.20 21.37 1.00
CA MET A 11 -8.94 20.49 0.11
C MET A 11 -9.38 21.12 -1.21
N ILE A 12 -9.15 22.42 -1.38
CA ILE A 12 -9.50 23.14 -2.62
C ILE A 12 -8.82 22.49 -3.83
N ARG A 13 -7.53 22.13 -3.72
CA ARG A 13 -6.78 21.57 -4.85
C ARG A 13 -7.28 20.17 -5.24
N PRO A 14 -7.38 19.19 -4.33
CA PRO A 14 -7.94 17.88 -4.67
C PRO A 14 -9.37 17.96 -5.21
N ALA A 15 -10.25 18.76 -4.58
CA ALA A 15 -11.62 18.94 -5.03
C ALA A 15 -11.69 19.54 -6.44
N ARG A 16 -10.83 20.53 -6.74
CA ARG A 16 -10.73 21.11 -8.08
C ARG A 16 -10.27 20.10 -9.13
N GLU A 17 -9.26 19.29 -8.81
CA GLU A 17 -8.73 18.27 -9.72
C GLU A 17 -9.77 17.18 -10.02
N LEU A 18 -10.54 16.76 -9.00
CA LEU A 18 -11.67 15.83 -9.15
C LEU A 18 -12.81 16.41 -10.00
N SER A 19 -13.14 17.69 -9.83
CA SER A 19 -14.15 18.37 -10.64
C SER A 19 -13.67 18.71 -12.07
N GLY A 20 -12.44 18.33 -12.44
CA GLY A 20 -11.87 18.55 -13.78
C GLY A 20 -11.64 20.03 -14.11
N ILE A 21 -11.66 20.93 -13.12
CA ILE A 21 -11.49 22.37 -13.32
C ILE A 21 -9.99 22.70 -13.27
N SER A 22 -9.48 23.42 -14.27
CA SER A 22 -8.10 23.89 -14.21
C SER A 22 -7.93 25.00 -13.17
N MET A 23 -6.77 25.10 -12.54
CA MET A 23 -6.48 26.19 -11.58
C MET A 23 -6.70 27.59 -12.18
N ARG A 24 -6.36 27.77 -13.46
CA ARG A 24 -6.60 29.04 -14.17
C ARG A 24 -8.08 29.34 -14.33
N GLU A 25 -8.87 28.30 -14.61
CA GLU A 25 -10.31 28.43 -14.76
C GLU A 25 -10.98 28.75 -13.42
N LEU A 26 -10.60 28.08 -12.33
CA LEU A 26 -11.10 28.41 -11.00
C LEU A 26 -10.73 29.84 -10.59
N ALA A 27 -9.48 30.25 -10.79
CA ALA A 27 -9.01 31.61 -10.50
C ALA A 27 -9.83 32.67 -11.26
N ARG A 28 -10.14 32.40 -12.53
CA ARG A 28 -10.99 33.26 -13.36
C ARG A 28 -12.41 33.37 -12.82
N ARG A 29 -13.02 32.25 -12.39
CA ARG A 29 -14.40 32.22 -11.86
C ARG A 29 -14.55 32.96 -10.54
N ILE A 30 -13.57 32.87 -9.66
CA ILE A 30 -13.58 33.57 -8.37
C ILE A 30 -12.95 34.97 -8.41
N GLY A 31 -12.54 35.46 -9.59
CA GLY A 31 -12.02 36.82 -9.79
C GLY A 31 -10.66 37.10 -9.15
N VAL A 32 -9.76 36.12 -9.09
CA VAL A 32 -8.39 36.29 -8.54
C VAL A 32 -7.30 35.94 -9.56
N SER A 33 -6.06 36.34 -9.27
CA SER A 33 -4.92 35.94 -10.11
C SER A 33 -4.58 34.46 -9.92
N VAL A 34 -3.99 33.82 -10.93
CA VAL A 34 -3.51 32.43 -10.84
C VAL A 34 -2.47 32.27 -9.72
N GLY A 35 -1.64 33.27 -9.49
CA GLY A 35 -0.67 33.28 -8.38
C GLY A 35 -1.36 33.30 -7.01
N THR A 36 -2.44 34.07 -6.88
CA THR A 36 -3.29 34.10 -5.67
C THR A 36 -3.96 32.75 -5.44
N MET A 37 -4.49 32.12 -6.50
CA MET A 37 -5.10 30.79 -6.40
C MET A 37 -4.08 29.73 -5.97
N SER A 38 -2.88 29.75 -6.55
CA SER A 38 -1.78 28.87 -6.12
C SER A 38 -1.37 29.10 -4.67
N GLY A 39 -1.32 30.37 -4.23
CA GLY A 39 -1.06 30.72 -2.83
C GLY A 39 -2.13 30.19 -1.88
N ILE A 40 -3.40 30.24 -2.27
CA ILE A 40 -4.53 29.69 -1.52
C ILE A 40 -4.45 28.16 -1.43
N GLU A 41 -4.25 27.45 -2.56
CA GLU A 41 -4.16 25.98 -2.61
C GLU A 41 -2.96 25.41 -1.83
N THR A 42 -1.90 26.20 -1.65
CA THR A 42 -0.68 25.78 -0.93
C THR A 42 -0.63 26.27 0.51
N GLY A 43 -1.69 26.93 0.99
CA GLY A 43 -1.76 27.50 2.35
C GLY A 43 -0.86 28.72 2.59
N LYS A 44 -0.20 29.25 1.55
CA LYS A 44 0.67 30.43 1.63
C LYS A 44 -0.11 31.75 1.68
N THR A 45 -1.37 31.74 1.27
CA THR A 45 -2.28 32.88 1.32
C THR A 45 -3.48 32.50 2.16
N THR A 46 -3.74 33.24 3.25
CA THR A 46 -4.94 33.05 4.07
C THR A 46 -6.18 33.46 3.28
N VAL A 47 -7.23 32.65 3.38
CA VAL A 47 -8.51 32.88 2.69
C VAL A 47 -9.59 33.25 3.70
N SER A 48 -10.46 34.21 3.38
CA SER A 48 -11.62 34.52 4.22
C SER A 48 -12.67 33.42 4.08
N VAL A 49 -13.50 33.23 5.12
CA VAL A 49 -14.60 32.26 5.10
C VAL A 49 -15.54 32.50 3.91
N GLU A 50 -15.93 33.76 3.66
CA GLU A 50 -16.77 34.14 2.52
C GLU A 50 -16.19 33.69 1.17
N ARG A 51 -14.88 33.86 0.99
CA ARG A 51 -14.19 33.48 -0.25
C ARG A 51 -14.01 31.98 -0.36
N LEU A 52 -13.81 31.30 0.76
CA LEU A 52 -13.79 29.85 0.83
C LEU A 52 -15.16 29.26 0.44
N THR A 53 -16.26 29.90 0.86
CA THR A 53 -17.62 29.56 0.42
C THR A 53 -17.82 29.77 -1.09
N THR A 54 -17.30 30.86 -1.65
CA THR A 54 -17.34 31.08 -3.12
C THR A 54 -16.59 29.99 -3.87
N ILE A 55 -15.40 29.62 -3.40
CA ILE A 55 -14.59 28.56 -4.00
C ILE A 55 -15.33 27.21 -3.93
N ALA A 56 -15.89 26.87 -2.77
CA ALA A 56 -16.65 25.63 -2.61
C ALA A 56 -17.84 25.56 -3.58
N ALA A 57 -18.60 26.66 -3.70
CA ALA A 57 -19.73 26.75 -4.61
C ALA A 57 -19.33 26.55 -6.08
N GLU A 58 -18.22 27.15 -6.52
CA GLU A 58 -17.68 26.97 -7.89
C GLU A 58 -17.21 25.54 -8.19
N LEU A 59 -16.82 24.81 -7.14
CA LEU A 59 -16.45 23.40 -7.22
C LEU A 59 -17.65 22.46 -7.07
N GLY A 60 -18.86 22.99 -6.87
CA GLY A 60 -20.09 22.21 -6.68
C GLY A 60 -20.19 21.55 -5.30
N THR A 61 -19.55 22.11 -4.28
CA THR A 61 -19.50 21.56 -2.91
C THR A 61 -19.72 22.66 -1.84
N THR A 62 -19.64 22.31 -0.56
CA THR A 62 -19.74 23.24 0.58
C THR A 62 -18.42 23.33 1.34
N VAL A 63 -18.26 24.35 2.20
CA VAL A 63 -17.05 24.49 3.03
C VAL A 63 -16.96 23.35 4.04
N GLU A 64 -18.09 22.93 4.57
CA GLU A 64 -18.24 21.81 5.49
C GLU A 64 -17.81 20.51 4.81
N SER A 65 -18.33 20.23 3.62
CA SER A 65 -17.93 19.04 2.85
C SER A 65 -16.45 19.08 2.45
N LEU A 66 -15.88 20.25 2.16
CA LEU A 66 -14.44 20.38 1.93
C LEU A 66 -13.62 20.10 3.21
N ALA A 67 -14.08 20.51 4.38
CA ALA A 67 -13.42 20.23 5.66
C ALA A 67 -13.54 18.75 6.07
N GLU A 68 -14.65 18.11 5.73
CA GLU A 68 -14.93 16.70 6.01
C GLU A 68 -14.01 15.76 5.22
N ILE A 69 -13.51 16.15 4.03
CA ILE A 69 -12.50 15.34 3.31
C ILE A 69 -11.19 15.20 4.12
N VAL A 70 -10.92 16.11 5.07
CA VAL A 70 -9.77 16.03 6.01
C VAL A 70 -10.15 15.34 7.33
N SER A 71 -11.44 15.17 7.62
CA SER A 71 -11.87 14.46 8.83
C SER A 71 -11.77 12.95 8.58
N PRO A 72 -10.97 12.20 9.37
CA PRO A 72 -10.93 10.75 9.29
C PRO A 72 -12.21 10.19 9.91
N THR A 73 -13.38 10.37 9.30
CA THR A 73 -14.58 9.64 9.68
C THR A 73 -15.53 9.48 8.48
N ARG A 74 -15.46 8.26 7.94
CA ARG A 74 -16.59 7.44 7.47
C ARG A 74 -17.29 7.88 6.18
N VAL A 75 -16.71 7.44 5.07
CA VAL A 75 -17.40 7.25 3.80
C VAL A 75 -18.29 6.00 3.92
N ASP A 76 -19.55 6.18 4.34
CA ASP A 76 -20.61 5.19 4.16
C ASP A 76 -21.19 5.36 2.75
N ASP A 77 -20.51 4.80 1.77
CA ASP A 77 -21.10 4.27 0.54
C ASP A 77 -20.42 2.91 0.32
N ALA A 78 -21.21 1.88 0.05
CA ALA A 78 -20.76 0.47 0.01
C ALA A 78 -19.70 0.21 -1.07
N VAL A 79 -18.45 0.55 -0.76
CA VAL A 79 -17.29 -0.20 -1.21
C VAL A 79 -17.56 -1.64 -0.75
N PRO A 80 -17.46 -2.67 -1.61
CA PRO A 80 -17.49 -4.04 -1.12
C PRO A 80 -16.52 -4.10 0.05
N ALA A 81 -16.99 -4.48 1.24
CA ALA A 81 -16.16 -4.50 2.43
C ALA A 81 -14.85 -5.19 2.05
N PHE A 82 -13.73 -4.47 2.10
CA PHE A 82 -12.43 -5.03 1.77
C PHE A 82 -12.14 -6.09 2.82
N ASP A 83 -12.49 -7.33 2.50
CA ASP A 83 -12.21 -8.46 3.35
C ASP A 83 -10.73 -8.78 3.18
N TRP A 84 -9.94 -8.37 4.17
CA TRP A 84 -8.50 -8.55 4.18
C TRP A 84 -8.09 -10.04 4.18
N ARG A 85 -9.02 -10.98 4.37
CA ARG A 85 -8.76 -12.42 4.23
C ARG A 85 -8.96 -12.93 2.80
N VAL A 86 -9.51 -12.13 1.90
CA VAL A 86 -9.81 -12.54 0.52
C VAL A 86 -8.74 -12.02 -0.44
N PHE A 87 -8.10 -12.92 -1.16
CA PHE A 87 -7.08 -12.61 -2.16
C PHE A 87 -7.62 -12.96 -3.56
N PRO A 88 -8.26 -12.01 -4.27
CA PRO A 88 -8.79 -12.27 -5.60
C PRO A 88 -7.66 -12.58 -6.60
N ASP A 89 -8.00 -13.18 -7.73
CA ASP A 89 -7.04 -13.35 -8.83
C ASP A 89 -6.46 -12.00 -9.26
N ARG A 90 -5.14 -11.96 -9.48
CA ARG A 90 -4.48 -10.74 -9.94
C ARG A 90 -4.62 -10.62 -11.45
N ASP A 91 -5.11 -9.48 -11.90
CA ASP A 91 -5.01 -9.07 -13.30
C ASP A 91 -3.61 -8.45 -13.54
N LEU A 92 -2.60 -9.31 -13.69
CA LEU A 92 -1.23 -8.90 -13.98
C LEU A 92 -1.02 -8.82 -15.49
N ASP A 93 -0.24 -7.81 -15.92
CA ASP A 93 0.20 -7.80 -17.30
C ASP A 93 1.04 -9.06 -17.62
N PRO A 94 1.03 -9.56 -18.87
CA PRO A 94 1.68 -10.81 -19.22
C PRO A 94 3.18 -10.84 -18.95
N ALA A 95 3.88 -9.70 -19.07
CA ALA A 95 5.32 -9.63 -18.85
C ALA A 95 5.66 -9.74 -17.37
N LEU A 96 4.93 -9.06 -16.49
CA LEU A 96 5.12 -9.17 -15.04
C LEU A 96 4.77 -10.56 -14.52
N ALA A 97 3.66 -11.14 -14.99
CA ALA A 97 3.28 -12.52 -14.66
C ALA A 97 4.34 -13.54 -15.08
N ALA A 98 4.89 -13.39 -16.29
CA ALA A 98 5.97 -14.24 -16.80
C ALA A 98 7.29 -14.03 -16.02
N ALA A 99 7.60 -12.80 -15.62
CA ALA A 99 8.77 -12.49 -14.82
C ALA A 99 8.72 -13.18 -13.46
N ILE A 100 7.57 -13.15 -12.77
CA ILE A 100 7.38 -13.86 -11.50
C ILE A 100 7.65 -15.36 -11.66
N ARG A 101 7.06 -16.00 -12.68
CA ARG A 101 7.30 -17.43 -12.95
C ARG A 101 8.76 -17.74 -13.26
N CYS A 102 9.42 -16.89 -14.05
CA CYS A 102 10.84 -17.03 -14.34
C CYS A 102 11.72 -16.87 -13.09
N PHE A 103 11.47 -15.85 -12.27
CA PHE A 103 12.26 -15.61 -11.06
C PHE A 103 12.10 -16.73 -10.04
N VAL A 104 10.89 -17.27 -9.86
CA VAL A 104 10.67 -18.45 -9.01
C VAL A 104 11.33 -19.71 -9.58
N GLY A 105 11.20 -19.93 -10.89
CA GLY A 105 11.66 -21.17 -11.52
C GLY A 105 13.18 -21.30 -11.67
N VAL A 106 13.87 -20.22 -12.07
CA VAL A 106 15.32 -20.25 -12.37
C VAL A 106 16.14 -19.23 -11.56
N GLY A 107 15.50 -18.52 -10.63
CA GLY A 107 16.12 -17.43 -9.86
C GLY A 107 16.26 -16.13 -10.67
N TYR A 108 16.42 -15.01 -9.97
CA TYR A 108 16.62 -13.70 -10.60
C TYR A 108 17.80 -13.68 -11.58
N HIS A 109 18.95 -14.25 -11.22
CA HIS A 109 20.13 -14.27 -12.08
C HIS A 109 19.97 -15.19 -13.30
N GLY A 110 19.26 -16.31 -13.17
CA GLY A 110 19.00 -17.25 -14.27
C GLY A 110 17.99 -16.72 -15.29
N ALA A 111 17.08 -15.84 -14.88
CA ALA A 111 16.13 -15.20 -15.77
C ALA A 111 16.78 -14.13 -16.67
N THR A 112 16.32 -14.06 -17.91
CA THR A 112 16.71 -13.03 -18.89
C THR A 112 15.48 -12.36 -19.49
N MET A 113 15.63 -11.15 -20.03
CA MET A 113 14.53 -10.47 -20.74
C MET A 113 13.99 -11.31 -21.91
N ARG A 114 14.85 -12.09 -22.57
CA ARG A 114 14.46 -12.99 -23.66
C ARG A 114 13.61 -14.17 -23.16
N THR A 115 14.00 -14.81 -22.07
CA THR A 115 13.22 -15.92 -21.50
C THR A 115 11.88 -15.43 -20.97
N ILE A 116 11.84 -14.24 -20.37
CA ILE A 116 10.60 -13.60 -19.89
C ILE A 116 9.66 -13.28 -21.06
N ALA A 117 10.18 -12.71 -22.15
CA ALA A 117 9.38 -12.44 -23.35
C ALA A 117 8.78 -13.72 -23.96
N ALA A 118 9.59 -14.78 -24.06
CA ALA A 118 9.13 -16.08 -24.54
C ALA A 118 8.03 -16.67 -23.65
N GLU A 119 8.21 -16.63 -22.33
CA GLU A 119 7.24 -17.08 -21.32
C GLU A 119 5.94 -16.25 -21.34
N ALA A 120 6.03 -14.95 -21.66
CA ALA A 120 4.88 -14.07 -21.79
C ALA A 120 4.14 -14.21 -23.13
N GLY A 121 4.68 -14.96 -24.10
CA GLY A 121 4.16 -14.97 -25.47
C GLY A 121 4.31 -13.63 -26.20
N LEU A 122 5.27 -12.79 -25.77
CA LEU A 122 5.52 -11.45 -26.30
C LEU A 122 6.83 -11.39 -27.09
N SER A 123 6.96 -10.38 -27.94
CA SER A 123 8.27 -10.03 -28.50
C SER A 123 9.16 -9.38 -27.45
N ALA A 124 10.48 -9.49 -27.59
CA ALA A 124 11.42 -8.79 -26.70
C ALA A 124 11.15 -7.27 -26.69
N ALA A 125 10.91 -6.67 -27.86
CA ALA A 125 10.55 -5.26 -27.97
C ALA A 125 9.25 -4.90 -27.22
N GLY A 126 8.27 -5.81 -27.23
CA GLY A 126 7.03 -5.66 -26.48
C GLY A 126 7.27 -5.61 -24.97
N VAL A 127 8.11 -6.49 -24.43
CA VAL A 127 8.48 -6.43 -23.00
C VAL A 127 9.25 -5.16 -22.68
N TYR A 128 10.25 -4.79 -23.49
CA TYR A 128 11.06 -3.59 -23.28
C TYR A 128 10.26 -2.28 -23.30
N HIS A 129 9.14 -2.25 -24.02
CA HIS A 129 8.24 -1.10 -24.04
C HIS A 129 7.59 -0.83 -22.66
N HIS A 130 7.24 -1.89 -21.92
CA HIS A 130 6.65 -1.77 -20.59
C HIS A 130 7.70 -1.75 -19.48
N TYR A 131 8.75 -2.56 -19.62
CA TYR A 131 9.77 -2.76 -18.63
C TYR A 131 11.16 -2.64 -19.27
N PRO A 132 11.84 -1.49 -19.13
CA PRO A 132 13.09 -1.22 -19.83
C PRO A 132 14.24 -2.16 -19.42
N SER A 133 14.12 -2.86 -18.28
CA SER A 133 15.16 -3.77 -17.78
C SER A 133 14.61 -4.89 -16.90
N LYS A 134 15.41 -5.94 -16.69
CA LYS A 134 15.10 -7.00 -15.71
C LYS A 134 14.96 -6.44 -14.29
N GLN A 135 15.72 -5.38 -13.97
CA GLN A 135 15.58 -4.66 -12.69
C GLN A 135 14.22 -3.96 -12.57
N SER A 136 13.72 -3.33 -13.63
CA SER A 136 12.39 -2.71 -13.59
C SER A 136 11.27 -3.73 -13.34
N LEU A 137 11.41 -4.96 -13.84
CA LEU A 137 10.49 -6.07 -13.51
C LEU A 137 10.62 -6.50 -12.05
N LEU A 138 11.84 -6.71 -11.55
CA LEU A 138 12.06 -7.10 -10.15
C LEU A 138 11.46 -6.06 -9.20
N THR A 139 11.76 -4.78 -9.44
CA THR A 139 11.22 -3.67 -8.66
C THR A 139 9.70 -3.60 -8.72
N ALA A 140 9.08 -3.83 -9.89
CA ALA A 140 7.62 -3.90 -10.01
C ALA A 140 7.01 -5.06 -9.20
N VAL A 141 7.70 -6.21 -9.09
CA VAL A 141 7.27 -7.30 -8.21
C VAL A 141 7.30 -6.88 -6.74
N PHE A 142 8.35 -6.18 -6.29
CA PHE A 142 8.42 -5.64 -4.92
C PHE A 142 7.30 -4.63 -4.65
N ASP A 143 7.01 -3.75 -5.61
CA ASP A 143 6.00 -2.71 -5.45
C ASP A 143 4.59 -3.31 -5.36
N LEU A 144 4.30 -4.28 -6.22
CA LEU A 144 3.07 -5.08 -6.15
C LEU A 144 2.94 -5.77 -4.79
N ALA A 145 4.00 -6.45 -4.34
CA ALA A 145 3.98 -7.20 -3.09
C ALA A 145 3.73 -6.30 -1.88
N HIS A 146 4.47 -5.18 -1.80
CA HIS A 146 4.39 -4.26 -0.67
C HIS A 146 3.08 -3.49 -0.63
N ALA A 147 2.52 -3.11 -1.78
CA ALA A 147 1.24 -2.41 -1.85
C ALA A 147 0.09 -3.30 -1.38
N GLU A 148 0.02 -4.53 -1.89
CA GLU A 148 -1.02 -5.48 -1.49
C GLU A 148 -0.85 -5.88 -0.02
N LEU A 149 0.36 -6.27 0.40
CA LEU A 149 0.59 -6.64 1.80
C LEU A 149 0.23 -5.50 2.77
N ALA A 150 0.60 -4.26 2.46
CA ALA A 150 0.22 -3.11 3.27
C ALA A 150 -1.30 -2.94 3.38
N ALA A 151 -2.03 -3.03 2.26
CA ALA A 151 -3.49 -2.92 2.27
C ALA A 151 -4.14 -4.00 3.15
N HIS A 152 -3.69 -5.25 3.03
CA HIS A 152 -4.18 -6.36 3.84
C HIS A 152 -3.84 -6.19 5.33
N THR A 153 -2.62 -5.79 5.68
CA THR A 153 -2.24 -5.62 7.08
C THR A 153 -2.89 -4.40 7.73
N ASP A 154 -3.09 -3.31 6.98
CA ASP A 154 -3.73 -2.10 7.51
C ASP A 154 -5.22 -2.35 7.80
N ALA A 155 -5.91 -3.05 6.89
CA ALA A 155 -7.29 -3.46 7.11
C ALA A 155 -7.44 -4.50 8.24
N ALA A 156 -6.52 -5.47 8.31
CA ALA A 156 -6.49 -6.46 9.39
C ALA A 156 -6.29 -5.82 10.77
N ALA A 157 -5.41 -4.81 10.85
CA ALA A 157 -5.17 -4.06 12.08
C ALA A 157 -6.40 -3.25 12.52
N ALA A 158 -7.16 -2.71 11.56
CA ALA A 158 -8.39 -1.94 11.81
C ALA A 158 -9.60 -2.82 12.16
N ASP A 159 -9.63 -4.08 11.73
CA ASP A 159 -10.67 -5.08 12.00
C ASP A 159 -10.50 -5.72 13.40
N ALA A 160 -10.27 -4.92 14.44
CA ALA A 160 -10.02 -5.41 15.79
C ALA A 160 -10.43 -4.42 16.90
N ASP A 161 -10.97 -4.96 17.99
CA ASP A 161 -11.37 -4.19 19.19
C ASP A 161 -10.30 -4.15 20.30
N SER A 162 -9.11 -4.73 20.08
CA SER A 162 -8.00 -4.70 21.05
C SER A 162 -6.63 -4.83 20.38
N PRO A 163 -5.54 -4.36 21.03
CA PRO A 163 -4.18 -4.51 20.50
C PRO A 163 -3.79 -5.97 20.22
N THR A 164 -4.11 -6.91 21.13
CA THR A 164 -3.86 -8.34 20.95
C THR A 164 -4.59 -8.91 19.73
N MET A 165 -5.86 -8.54 19.52
CA MET A 165 -6.60 -8.94 18.32
C MET A 165 -6.03 -8.31 17.05
N SER A 166 -5.66 -7.03 17.09
CA SER A 166 -5.07 -6.29 15.97
C SER A 166 -3.75 -6.94 15.53
N PHE A 167 -2.86 -7.23 16.49
CA PHE A 167 -1.62 -7.96 16.26
C PHE A 167 -1.86 -9.35 15.68
N GLY A 168 -2.79 -10.12 16.26
CA GLY A 168 -3.15 -11.45 15.76
C GLY A 168 -3.69 -11.41 14.32
N ASN A 169 -4.52 -10.42 13.98
CA ASN A 169 -5.02 -10.23 12.63
C ASN A 169 -3.90 -9.87 11.65
N VAL A 170 -2.97 -8.99 12.04
CA VAL A 170 -1.79 -8.66 11.20
C VAL A 170 -0.92 -9.89 10.97
N CYS A 171 -0.69 -10.73 12.00
CA CYS A 171 0.03 -12.00 11.83
C CYS A 171 -0.67 -12.91 10.80
N GLU A 172 -1.99 -13.06 10.90
CA GLU A 172 -2.79 -13.83 9.94
C GLU A 172 -2.70 -13.24 8.53
N ALA A 173 -2.79 -11.92 8.38
CA ALA A 173 -2.70 -11.25 7.08
C ALA A 173 -1.35 -11.48 6.40
N VAL A 174 -0.24 -11.36 7.14
CA VAL A 174 1.11 -11.65 6.62
C VAL A 174 1.25 -13.11 6.21
N ALA A 175 0.81 -14.03 7.07
CA ALA A 175 0.89 -15.47 6.80
C ALA A 175 0.00 -15.90 5.63
N LEU A 176 -1.20 -15.31 5.52
CA LEU A 176 -2.15 -15.60 4.44
C LEU A 176 -1.66 -15.03 3.10
N PHE A 177 -1.07 -13.84 3.09
CA PHE A 177 -0.36 -13.32 1.92
C PHE A 177 0.78 -14.25 1.52
N ALA A 178 1.62 -14.67 2.47
CA ALA A 178 2.75 -15.55 2.19
C ALA A 178 2.32 -16.94 1.65
N ALA A 179 1.19 -17.47 2.12
CA ALA A 179 0.61 -18.71 1.63
C ALA A 179 -0.03 -18.57 0.24
N THR A 180 -0.82 -17.50 0.05
CA THR A 180 -1.64 -17.32 -1.17
C THR A 180 -0.85 -16.71 -2.32
N ARG A 181 0.05 -15.77 -2.03
CA ARG A 181 0.93 -15.09 -2.97
C ARG A 181 2.36 -15.64 -2.89
N ARG A 182 2.45 -16.96 -2.72
CA ARG A 182 3.69 -17.72 -2.48
C ARG A 182 4.83 -17.30 -3.39
N ASP A 183 4.61 -17.31 -4.70
CA ASP A 183 5.62 -17.00 -5.71
C ASP A 183 6.23 -15.60 -5.52
N VAL A 184 5.39 -14.62 -5.20
CA VAL A 184 5.83 -13.25 -4.96
C VAL A 184 6.57 -13.15 -3.64
N MET A 185 6.08 -13.79 -2.56
CA MET A 185 6.77 -13.78 -1.28
C MET A 185 8.14 -14.50 -1.34
N LEU A 186 8.26 -15.57 -2.14
CA LEU A 186 9.56 -16.23 -2.38
C LEU A 186 10.58 -15.28 -3.00
N ILE A 187 10.17 -14.49 -4.00
CA ILE A 187 11.03 -13.47 -4.63
C ILE A 187 11.41 -12.39 -3.62
N VAL A 188 10.44 -11.87 -2.84
CA VAL A 188 10.70 -10.84 -1.83
C VAL A 188 11.77 -11.29 -0.84
N LEU A 189 11.69 -12.54 -0.35
CA LEU A 189 12.66 -13.07 0.61
C LEU A 189 14.01 -13.42 -0.01
N ALA A 190 14.07 -13.80 -1.28
CA ALA A 190 15.30 -14.28 -1.93
C ALA A 190 16.10 -13.14 -2.60
N ASP A 191 15.42 -12.17 -3.19
CA ASP A 191 16.00 -11.26 -4.18
C ASP A 191 16.11 -9.80 -3.71
N GLN A 192 15.80 -9.49 -2.45
CA GLN A 192 15.90 -8.12 -1.93
C GLN A 192 17.34 -7.57 -2.00
N ALA A 193 18.35 -8.45 -1.91
CA ALA A 193 19.75 -8.08 -2.10
C ALA A 193 20.11 -7.73 -3.56
N ASN A 194 19.30 -8.18 -4.53
CA ASN A 194 19.52 -7.99 -5.97
C ASN A 194 18.95 -6.67 -6.50
N VAL A 195 18.16 -5.95 -5.70
CA VAL A 195 17.60 -4.64 -6.07
C VAL A 195 18.72 -3.61 -6.23
N ASP A 196 18.66 -2.85 -7.33
CA ASP A 196 19.63 -1.81 -7.62
C ASP A 196 19.72 -0.76 -6.50
N PRO A 197 20.90 -0.16 -6.25
CA PRO A 197 21.08 0.84 -5.20
C PRO A 197 20.09 2.02 -5.26
N SER A 198 19.65 2.40 -6.47
CA SER A 198 18.67 3.48 -6.68
C SER A 198 17.30 3.18 -6.11
N ASP A 199 16.88 1.91 -6.08
CA ASP A 199 15.57 1.47 -5.60
C ASP A 199 15.63 0.84 -4.21
N LYS A 200 16.83 0.41 -3.77
CA LYS A 200 17.03 -0.32 -2.52
C LYS A 200 16.46 0.38 -1.29
N ALA A 201 16.67 1.70 -1.18
CA ALA A 201 16.14 2.48 -0.05
C ALA A 201 14.60 2.48 0.00
N ARG A 202 13.96 2.54 -1.18
CA ARG A 202 12.51 2.56 -1.31
C ARG A 202 11.90 1.19 -1.00
N VAL A 203 12.50 0.11 -1.54
CA VAL A 203 12.11 -1.28 -1.24
C VAL A 203 12.28 -1.57 0.26
N GLN A 204 13.43 -1.21 0.84
CA GLN A 204 13.69 -1.40 2.25
C GLN A 204 12.72 -0.62 3.14
N SER A 205 12.40 0.63 2.80
CA SER A 205 11.46 1.45 3.57
C SER A 205 10.06 0.83 3.67
N ALA A 206 9.63 0.11 2.63
CA ALA A 206 8.36 -0.62 2.65
C ALA A 206 8.40 -1.83 3.59
N SER A 207 9.46 -2.63 3.55
CA SER A 207 9.67 -3.74 4.49
C SER A 207 9.76 -3.24 5.94
N ASP A 208 10.52 -2.16 6.17
CA ASP A 208 10.67 -1.57 7.49
C ASP A 208 9.34 -0.99 8.02
N ARG A 209 8.44 -0.54 7.14
CA ARG A 209 7.11 -0.04 7.54
C ARG A 209 6.27 -1.15 8.14
N LEU A 210 6.26 -2.34 7.55
CA LEU A 210 5.56 -3.49 8.13
C LEU A 210 6.11 -3.83 9.52
N VAL A 211 7.45 -3.92 9.66
CA VAL A 211 8.08 -4.21 10.94
C VAL A 211 7.73 -3.16 11.99
N ARG A 212 7.81 -1.86 11.65
CA ARG A 212 7.42 -0.76 12.55
C ARG A 212 5.95 -0.81 12.97
N ASN A 213 5.06 -1.16 12.05
CA ASN A 213 3.63 -1.29 12.36
C ASN A 213 3.38 -2.44 13.35
N VAL A 214 4.06 -3.57 13.17
CA VAL A 214 3.99 -4.71 14.11
C VAL A 214 4.65 -4.34 15.45
N GLU A 215 5.80 -3.67 15.45
CA GLU A 215 6.49 -3.20 16.65
C GLU A 215 5.60 -2.32 17.52
N ARG A 216 4.85 -1.37 16.91
CA ARG A 216 3.86 -0.57 17.64
C ARG A 216 2.79 -1.43 18.31
N LEU A 217 2.25 -2.42 17.62
CA LEU A 217 1.20 -3.29 18.18
C LEU A 217 1.74 -4.18 19.30
N VAL A 218 2.96 -4.67 19.17
CA VAL A 218 3.64 -5.47 20.19
C VAL A 218 3.98 -4.62 21.43
N ASP A 219 4.38 -3.36 21.24
CA ASP A 219 4.59 -2.39 22.32
C ASP A 219 3.29 -2.11 23.09
N GLU A 220 2.17 -1.96 22.38
CA GLU A 220 0.84 -1.78 22.98
C GLU A 220 0.36 -3.01 23.79
N ILE A 221 0.85 -4.21 23.45
CA ILE A 221 0.60 -5.44 24.22
C ILE A 221 1.49 -5.51 25.48
N GLY A 222 2.63 -4.80 25.49
CA GLY A 222 3.54 -4.73 26.63
C GLY A 222 4.61 -5.83 26.67
N VAL A 223 5.10 -6.27 25.51
CA VAL A 223 6.21 -7.24 25.43
C VAL A 223 7.56 -6.55 25.73
N ASP A 224 8.45 -7.23 26.45
CA ASP A 224 9.74 -6.66 26.92
C ASP A 224 10.68 -6.18 25.79
N ASP A 225 10.67 -6.83 24.62
CA ASP A 225 11.44 -6.43 23.43
C ASP A 225 10.54 -6.37 22.19
N PRO A 226 9.80 -5.27 21.98
CA PRO A 226 8.88 -5.13 20.86
C PRO A 226 9.58 -5.20 19.51
N SER A 227 10.80 -4.66 19.43
CA SER A 227 11.56 -4.56 18.18
C SER A 227 12.04 -5.93 17.70
N ALA A 228 12.59 -6.75 18.60
CA ALA A 228 13.01 -8.11 18.25
C ALA A 228 11.80 -9.02 17.98
N THR A 229 10.75 -8.90 18.79
CA THR A 229 9.52 -9.68 18.63
C THR A 229 8.84 -9.40 17.30
N ALA A 230 8.71 -8.12 16.92
CA ALA A 230 8.12 -7.74 15.63
C ALA A 230 8.88 -8.33 14.43
N ARG A 231 10.22 -8.23 14.44
CA ARG A 231 11.05 -8.85 13.39
C ARG A 231 10.86 -10.37 13.33
N ALA A 232 10.92 -11.03 14.49
CA ALA A 232 10.76 -12.48 14.57
C ALA A 232 9.38 -12.95 14.05
N VAL A 233 8.31 -12.22 14.37
CA VAL A 233 6.94 -12.53 13.93
C VAL A 233 6.76 -12.31 12.43
N VAL A 234 7.30 -11.21 11.89
CA VAL A 234 7.25 -10.93 10.45
C VAL A 234 8.01 -12.00 9.67
N ASP A 235 9.21 -12.38 10.12
CA ASP A 235 10.00 -13.46 9.51
C ASP A 235 9.29 -14.81 9.60
N LEU A 236 8.71 -15.13 10.78
CA LEU A 236 7.95 -16.35 11.00
C LEU A 236 6.76 -16.42 10.04
N CYS A 237 5.90 -15.41 10.00
CA CYS A 237 4.71 -15.40 9.14
C CYS A 237 5.08 -15.35 7.65
N GLY A 238 6.11 -14.58 7.28
CA GLY A 238 6.61 -14.53 5.90
C GLY A 238 7.18 -15.86 5.42
N SER A 239 7.76 -16.67 6.31
CA SER A 239 8.34 -17.98 5.97
C SER A 239 7.33 -19.01 5.47
N VAL A 240 6.03 -18.78 5.68
CA VAL A 240 4.94 -19.67 5.25
C VAL A 240 5.01 -19.99 3.75
N CYS A 241 5.52 -19.07 2.92
CA CYS A 241 5.71 -19.31 1.49
C CYS A 241 6.67 -20.47 1.16
N ARG A 242 7.44 -20.97 2.13
CA ARG A 242 8.39 -22.07 1.97
C ARG A 242 7.82 -23.44 2.38
N LEU A 243 6.63 -23.47 2.98
CA LEU A 243 5.99 -24.71 3.45
C LEU A 243 5.40 -25.53 2.29
N ASP A 244 4.70 -26.61 2.59
CA ASP A 244 3.99 -27.40 1.58
C ASP A 244 2.98 -26.53 0.80
N PRO A 245 3.11 -26.40 -0.54
CA PRO A 245 2.19 -25.59 -1.36
C PRO A 245 0.78 -26.16 -1.47
N THR A 246 0.56 -27.42 -1.06
CA THR A 246 -0.76 -28.06 -1.11
C THR A 246 -1.59 -27.83 0.16
N ALA A 247 -0.98 -27.26 1.20
CA ALA A 247 -1.68 -26.95 2.43
C ALA A 247 -2.70 -25.81 2.21
N ASP A 248 -3.85 -25.90 2.88
CA ASP A 248 -4.87 -24.85 2.84
C ASP A 248 -4.31 -23.53 3.41
N PRO A 249 -4.24 -22.45 2.62
CA PRO A 249 -3.65 -21.18 3.04
C PRO A 249 -4.27 -20.61 4.32
N THR A 250 -5.60 -20.71 4.45
CA THR A 250 -6.33 -20.20 5.62
C THR A 250 -5.97 -20.97 6.88
N THR A 251 -5.89 -22.30 6.80
CA THR A 251 -5.50 -23.14 7.93
C THR A 251 -4.09 -22.83 8.40
N VAL A 252 -3.13 -22.70 7.47
CA VAL A 252 -1.73 -22.37 7.81
C VAL A 252 -1.63 -20.96 8.39
N ALA A 253 -2.33 -19.98 7.82
CA ALA A 253 -2.31 -18.61 8.32
C ALA A 253 -2.83 -18.50 9.77
N ARG A 254 -3.92 -19.21 10.08
CA ARG A 254 -4.47 -19.26 11.45
C ARG A 254 -3.52 -19.92 12.44
N LEU A 255 -2.79 -20.96 12.02
CA LEU A 255 -1.76 -21.59 12.85
C LEU A 255 -0.61 -20.61 13.14
N TYR A 256 -0.14 -19.89 12.12
CA TYR A 256 0.94 -18.91 12.28
C TYR A 256 0.52 -17.68 13.08
N ARG A 257 -0.75 -17.26 13.00
CA ARG A 257 -1.35 -16.30 13.94
C ARG A 257 -1.21 -16.75 15.39
N GLN A 258 -1.53 -18.02 15.68
CA GLN A 258 -1.39 -18.55 17.05
C GLN A 258 0.08 -18.61 17.48
N PHE A 259 1.02 -18.86 16.56
CA PHE A 259 2.44 -18.84 16.87
C PHE A 259 2.94 -17.42 17.19
N GLY A 260 2.49 -16.42 16.42
CA GLY A 260 2.77 -15.01 16.68
C GLY A 260 2.26 -14.55 18.06
N LEU A 261 1.01 -14.87 18.40
CA LEU A 261 0.42 -14.57 19.71
C LEU A 261 1.21 -15.18 20.86
N ARG A 262 1.58 -16.46 20.76
CA ARG A 262 2.41 -17.12 21.79
C ARG A 262 3.79 -16.49 21.95
N LEU A 263 4.38 -15.97 20.87
CA LEU A 263 5.66 -15.25 20.95
C LEU A 263 5.52 -13.92 21.70
N ALA A 264 4.35 -13.29 21.61
CA ALA A 264 4.00 -12.08 22.36
C ALA A 264 3.52 -12.36 23.80
N GLY A 265 3.50 -13.62 24.24
CA GLY A 265 3.07 -13.99 25.60
C GLY A 265 1.57 -14.17 25.79
N GLU A 266 0.81 -14.31 24.69
CA GLU A 266 -0.65 -14.44 24.64
C GLU A 266 -1.12 -15.86 24.26
#